data_AF-A0A432GY66-F1
#
_entry.id   AF-A0A432GY66-F1
#
_cell.length_a   1.000
_cell.length_b   1.000
_cell.length_c   1.000
_cell.angle_alpha   90.00
_cell.angle_beta   90.00
_cell.angle_gamma   90.00
#
_symmetry.space_group_name_H-M   'P 1'
#
loop_
_entity.id
_entity.type
_entity.pdbx_description
1 polymer ?
#
loop_
_entity_poly.entity_id
_entity_poly.type
_entity_poly.pdbx_seq_one_letter_code
_entity_poly.pdbx_strand_id
1 'polypeptide(L)' 'MMQNRPARIILLLGGVIVMGILASLFSRGADQIQALKVGDPIPDLTLQGSDGKEHSFRKICADGSGVIVAWIPKTGTPG' A
#
# COMPACT_ATOMS: atom_id res chain seq x y z
N MET A 1 20.77 -47.59 10.56
CA MET A 1 19.97 -46.68 9.71
C MET A 1 18.62 -46.42 10.41
N MET A 2 18.64 -45.59 11.46
CA MET A 2 17.51 -45.43 12.39
C MET A 2 16.46 -44.46 11.84
N GLN A 3 15.22 -44.92 11.86
CA GLN A 3 14.06 -44.31 11.25
C GLN A 3 13.43 -43.31 12.24
N ASN A 4 13.88 -42.05 12.21
CA ASN A 4 13.36 -40.96 13.05
C ASN A 4 12.05 -40.37 12.50
N ARG A 5 11.05 -41.24 12.24
CA ARG A 5 9.71 -40.87 11.78
C ARG A 5 9.01 -39.78 12.61
N PRO A 6 9.04 -39.78 13.96
CA PRO A 6 8.33 -38.76 14.74
C PRO A 6 8.98 -37.38 14.67
N ALA A 7 10.32 -37.31 14.65
CA ALA A 7 11.06 -36.05 14.52
C ALA A 7 10.80 -35.37 13.17
N ARG A 8 10.65 -36.16 12.09
CA ARG A 8 10.27 -35.65 10.76
C ARG A 8 8.86 -35.08 10.76
N ILE A 9 7.90 -35.72 11.44
CA ILE A 9 6.51 -35.25 11.52
C ILE A 9 6.45 -33.93 12.29
N ILE A 10 7.14 -33.81 13.42
CA ILE A 10 7.19 -32.59 14.23
C ILE A 10 7.84 -31.44 13.44
N LEU A 11 8.93 -31.72 12.74
CA LEU A 11 9.62 -30.72 11.91
C LEU A 11 8.76 -30.25 10.72
N LEU A 12 8.01 -31.16 10.09
CA LEU A 12 7.08 -30.82 9.01
C LEU A 12 5.89 -29.98 9.52
N LEU A 13 5.30 -30.35 10.66
CA LEU A 13 4.22 -29.58 11.28
C LEU A 13 4.66 -28.17 11.68
N GLY A 14 5.84 -28.05 12.30
CA GLY A 14 6.43 -26.75 12.61
C GLY A 14 6.67 -25.90 11.35
N GLY A 15 7.18 -26.51 10.27
CA GLY A 15 7.38 -25.85 9.00
C GLY A 15 6.09 -25.31 8.37
N VAL A 16 4.99 -26.07 8.41
CA VAL A 16 3.69 -25.63 7.87
C VAL A 16 3.13 -24.45 8.68
N ILE A 17 3.26 -24.48 10.00
CA ILE A 17 2.78 -23.39 10.87
C ILE A 17 3.58 -22.11 10.59
N VAL A 18 4.91 -22.21 10.54
CA VAL A 18 5.78 -21.05 10.24
C VAL A 18 5.46 -20.48 8.85
N MET A 19 5.26 -21.35 7.86
CA MET A 19 4.96 -20.90 6.50
C MET A 19 3.55 -20.28 6.37
N GLY A 20 2.57 -20.78 7.12
CA GLY A 20 1.24 -20.17 7.21
C GLY A 20 1.28 -18.77 7.83
N ILE A 21 2.08 -18.58 8.88
CA ILE A 21 2.29 -17.26 9.49
C ILE A 21 2.98 -16.31 8.50
N LEU A 22 4.06 -16.75 7.85
CA LEU A 22 4.74 -15.96 6.83
C LEU A 22 3.80 -15.56 5.68
N ALA A 23 3.03 -16.50 5.14
CA ALA A 23 2.06 -16.22 4.08
C ALA A 23 1.02 -15.18 4.49
N SER A 24 0.54 -15.22 5.74
CA SER A 24 -0.42 -14.23 6.25
C SER A 24 0.17 -12.82 6.38
N LEU A 25 1.47 -12.69 6.67
CA LEU A 25 2.16 -11.40 6.71
C LEU A 25 2.36 -10.81 5.31
N PHE A 26 2.69 -11.65 4.32
CA PHE A 26 2.85 -11.22 2.92
C PHE A 26 1.51 -10.96 2.21
N SER A 27 0.40 -11.55 2.67
CA SER A 27 -0.92 -11.35 2.07
C SER A 27 -1.61 -10.03 2.45
N ARG A 28 -1.04 -9.24 3.37
CA ARG A 28 -1.59 -7.92 3.78
C ARG A 28 -1.28 -6.78 2.79
N GLY A 29 -0.57 -7.05 1.70
CA GLY A 29 -0.16 -6.01 0.73
C GLY A 29 -1.27 -5.46 -0.16
N ALA A 30 -2.48 -6.02 -0.12
CA ALA A 30 -3.63 -5.52 -0.86
C ALA A 30 -4.71 -5.06 0.13
N ASP A 31 -4.42 -3.99 0.88
CA ASP A 31 -5.50 -3.16 1.39
C ASP A 31 -6.38 -2.82 0.20
N GLN A 32 -7.68 -3.11 0.33
CA GLN A 32 -8.71 -2.74 -0.65
C GLN A 32 -8.83 -1.22 -0.62
N ILE A 33 -7.88 -0.51 -1.22
CA ILE A 33 -7.94 0.93 -1.40
C ILE A 33 -9.15 1.17 -2.31
N GLN A 34 -10.24 1.62 -1.71
CA GLN A 34 -11.46 1.94 -2.43
C GLN A 34 -11.14 3.13 -3.34
N ALA A 35 -11.23 2.92 -4.65
CA ALA A 35 -10.98 3.98 -5.62
C ALA A 35 -11.98 5.11 -5.41
N LEU A 36 -11.50 6.36 -5.50
CA LEU A 36 -12.37 7.53 -5.45
C LEU A 36 -13.38 7.48 -6.58
N LYS A 37 -14.63 7.81 -6.28
CA LYS A 37 -15.72 7.96 -7.25
C LYS A 37 -16.20 9.41 -7.28
N VAL A 38 -16.91 9.76 -8.35
CA VAL A 38 -17.50 11.09 -8.50
C VAL A 38 -18.46 11.37 -7.34
N GLY A 39 -18.31 12.55 -6.72
CA GLY A 39 -19.11 12.98 -5.58
C GLY A 39 -18.50 12.62 -4.22
N ASP A 40 -17.43 11.82 -4.17
CA ASP A 40 -16.69 11.63 -2.93
C ASP A 40 -16.08 12.94 -2.45
N PRO A 41 -16.00 13.15 -1.12
CA PRO A 41 -15.33 14.32 -0.57
C PRO A 41 -13.83 14.29 -0.94
N ILE A 42 -13.25 15.47 -1.09
CA ILE A 42 -11.81 15.60 -1.32
C ILE A 42 -11.03 14.96 -0.17
N PRO A 43 -10.02 14.11 -0.44
CA PRO A 43 -9.21 13.52 0.61
C PRO A 43 -8.44 14.59 1.37
N ASP A 44 -8.23 14.35 2.66
CA ASP A 44 -7.42 15.23 3.51
C ASP A 44 -5.93 14.91 3.29
N LEU A 45 -5.43 15.31 2.12
CA LEU A 45 -4.07 15.07 1.67
C LEU A 45 -3.27 16.37 1.65
N THR A 46 -2.04 16.29 2.14
CA THR A 46 -1.03 17.37 2.03
C THR A 46 0.21 16.78 1.39
N LEU A 47 0.75 17.47 0.37
CA LEU A 47 1.93 17.03 -0.36
C LEU A 47 2.94 18.18 -0.45
N GLN A 48 4.23 17.83 -0.39
CA GLN A 48 5.30 18.76 -0.68
C GLN A 48 5.40 19.01 -2.20
N GLY A 49 5.35 20.27 -2.59
CA GLY A 49 5.55 20.71 -3.97
C GLY A 49 7.02 20.78 -4.36
N SER A 50 7.27 20.92 -5.67
CA SER A 50 8.62 21.18 -6.19
C SER A 50 9.20 22.53 -5.75
N ASP A 51 8.35 23.43 -5.25
CA ASP A 51 8.73 24.69 -4.61
C ASP A 51 9.19 24.51 -3.15
N GLY A 52 9.18 23.28 -2.64
CA GLY A 52 9.55 22.92 -1.28
C GLY A 52 8.46 23.21 -0.24
N LYS A 53 7.30 23.75 -0.64
CA LYS A 53 6.19 24.09 0.27
C LYS A 53 5.21 22.93 0.38
N GLU A 54 4.52 22.86 1.51
CA GLU A 54 3.41 21.93 1.72
C GLU A 54 2.11 22.51 1.16
N HIS A 55 1.40 21.70 0.37
CA HIS A 55 0.14 22.07 -0.28
C HIS A 55 -0.98 21.12 0.15
N SER A 56 -2.02 21.66 0.78
CA SER A 56 -3.19 20.90 1.24
C SER A 56 -4.31 20.95 0.20
N PHE A 57 -4.81 19.78 -0.18
CA PHE A 57 -5.84 19.65 -1.21
C PHE A 57 -7.15 20.30 -0.75
N ARG A 58 -7.52 20.10 0.51
CA ARG A 58 -8.73 20.71 1.12
C ARG A 58 -8.67 22.23 1.12
N LYS A 59 -7.50 22.83 1.42
CA LYS A 59 -7.33 24.29 1.41
C LYS A 59 -7.50 24.86 0.01
N ILE A 60 -6.85 24.25 -0.99
CA ILE A 60 -6.95 24.71 -2.38
C ILE A 60 -8.41 24.70 -2.87
N CYS A 61 -9.16 23.65 -2.54
CA CYS A 61 -10.59 23.59 -2.89
C CYS A 61 -11.47 24.54 -2.07
N ALA A 62 -11.14 24.79 -0.80
CA ALA A 62 -11.86 25.76 0.03
C ALA A 62 -11.70 27.19 -0.50
N ASP A 63 -10.57 27.51 -1.12
CA ASP A 63 -10.30 28.82 -1.74
C ASP A 63 -11.03 29.00 -3.10
N GLY A 64 -11.92 28.07 -3.45
CA GLY A 64 -12.76 28.14 -4.65
C GLY A 64 -12.09 27.66 -5.93
N SER A 65 -10.87 27.11 -5.84
CA SER A 65 -10.13 26.56 -6.99
C SER A 65 -10.36 25.06 -7.13
N GLY A 66 -10.62 24.59 -8.35
CA GLY A 66 -10.62 23.15 -8.63
C GLY A 66 -9.20 22.58 -8.58
N VAL A 67 -9.03 21.36 -8.07
CA VAL A 67 -7.75 20.65 -8.07
C VAL A 67 -7.79 19.54 -9.12
N ILE A 68 -6.80 19.53 -10.02
CA ILE A 68 -6.59 18.44 -10.98
C ILE A 68 -5.35 17.66 -10.53
N VAL A 69 -5.51 16.34 -10.38
CA VAL A 69 -4.41 15.44 -10.03
C VAL A 69 -4.02 14.64 -11.26
N ALA A 70 -2.78 14.80 -11.72
CA ALA A 70 -2.21 14.01 -12.79
C ALA A 70 -1.05 13.17 -12.23
N TRP A 71 -1.17 11.84 -12.34
CA TRP A 71 -0.12 10.92 -11.89
C TRP A 71 0.78 10.55 -13.06
N ILE A 72 2.08 10.72 -12.88
CA ILE A 72 3.11 10.29 -13.84
C ILE A 72 4.05 9.27 -13.19
N PRO A 73 4.49 8.21 -13.88
CA PRO A 73 5.34 7.18 -13.28
C PRO A 73 6.70 7.72 -12.82
N LYS A 74 7.27 8.65 -13.59
CA LYS A 74 8.59 9.21 -13.35
C LYS A 74 8.69 10.59 -13.99
N THR A 75 9.36 11.52 -13.31
CA THR A 75 9.64 12.86 -13.81
C THR A 75 10.85 12.83 -14.78
N GLY A 76 10.86 13.75 -15.74
CA GLY A 76 12.02 13.95 -16.64
C GLY A 76 12.22 12.88 -17.72
N THR A 77 11.19 12.10 -18.07
CA THR A 77 11.25 11.11 -19.15
C THR A 77 10.42 11.54 -20.37
N PRO A 78 10.85 11.22 -21.62
CA PRO A 78 10.00 11.33 -22.80
C PRO A 78 8.73 10.47 -22.64
N GLY A 79 7.63 10.94 -23.23
CA GLY A 79 6.33 10.24 -23.28
C GLY A 79 6.21 9.32 -24.47
#